data_AF-A0A6G3LLV2-F1
#
_entry.id   AF-A0A6G3LLV2-F1
#
_cell.length_a   1.000
_cell.length_b   1.000
_cell.length_c   1.000
_cell.angle_alpha   90.00
_cell.angle_beta   90.00
_cell.angle_gamma   90.00
#
_symmetry.space_group_name_H-M   'P 1'
#
loop_
_entity.id
_entity.type
_entity.pdbx_description
1 polymer ?
#
loop_
_entity_poly.entity_id
_entity_poly.type
_entity_poly.pdbx_seq_one_letter_code
_entity_poly.pdbx_strand_id
1 'polypeptide(L)'
;MGLPLPGSLEELQRAKAPVTLSLVIINTLVYLATSYENMFLEVSDKWVGMFAFVPAYFAKPEHLYRLFTSMFLHANLAHIFFNMLFLYTFGKGVEAVLGSRRYLVLYLLSGILASFF
;
A
#
# COMPACT_ATOMS: atom_id res chain seq x y z
N MET A 1 -3.66 1.38 30.05
CA MET A 1 -2.25 1.20 29.63
C MET A 1 -2.02 2.15 28.47
N GLY A 2 -1.33 3.27 28.69
CA GLY A 2 -1.14 4.30 27.66
C GLY A 2 -0.27 3.76 26.52
N LEU A 3 -0.58 4.13 25.28
CA LEU A 3 0.31 3.85 24.16
C LEU A 3 1.64 4.58 24.42
N PRO A 4 2.80 3.91 24.28
CA PRO A 4 4.09 4.59 24.40
C PRO A 4 4.20 5.58 23.24
N LEU A 5 3.93 6.86 23.51
CA LEU A 5 4.11 7.92 22.54
C LEU A 5 5.56 8.38 22.60
N PRO A 6 6.29 8.41 21.46
CA PRO A 6 7.57 9.10 21.39
C PRO A 6 7.41 10.56 21.83
N GLY A 7 8.38 11.08 22.57
CA GLY A 7 8.36 12.43 23.13
C GLY A 7 8.58 13.54 22.11
N SER A 8 9.04 13.23 20.89
CA SER A 8 9.27 14.22 19.82
C SER A 8 9.10 13.65 18.39
N LEU A 9 8.91 14.55 17.41
CA LEU A 9 8.84 14.19 15.98
C LEU A 9 10.14 13.53 15.49
N GLU A 10 11.29 13.92 16.04
CA GLU A 10 12.58 13.32 15.69
C GLU A 10 12.66 11.84 16.12
N GLU A 11 12.07 11.49 17.26
CA GLU A 11 12.01 10.11 17.72
C GLU A 11 11.11 9.25 16.82
N LEU A 12 9.98 9.79 16.35
CA LEU A 12 9.13 9.14 15.35
C LEU A 12 9.88 8.90 14.03
N GLN A 13 10.69 9.87 13.60
CA GLN A 13 11.50 9.73 12.39
C GLN A 13 12.62 8.68 12.54
N ARG A 14 13.15 8.47 13.75
CA ARG A 14 14.20 7.48 14.04
C ARG A 14 13.66 6.09 14.37
N ALA A 15 12.36 5.94 14.62
CA ALA A 15 11.75 4.66 14.93
C ALA A 15 11.93 3.63 13.79
N LYS A 16 12.23 2.37 14.16
CA LYS A 16 12.27 1.26 13.20
C LYS A 16 10.86 1.02 12.67
N ALA A 17 10.72 0.99 11.35
CA ALA A 17 9.44 0.80 10.67
C ALA A 17 9.54 -0.29 9.59
N PRO A 18 9.78 -1.54 10.00
CA PRO A 18 10.02 -2.63 9.06
C PRO A 18 8.83 -2.91 8.15
N VAL A 19 7.59 -2.80 8.63
CA VAL A 19 6.40 -3.04 7.81
C VAL A 19 6.22 -1.91 6.81
N THR A 20 6.36 -0.66 7.23
CA THR A 20 6.29 0.50 6.34
C THR A 20 7.31 0.38 5.21
N LEU A 21 8.55 0.06 5.54
CA LEU A 21 9.60 -0.11 4.53
C LEU A 21 9.30 -1.31 3.61
N SER A 22 8.81 -2.42 4.15
CA SER A 22 8.43 -3.60 3.35
C SER A 22 7.31 -3.25 2.37
N LEU A 23 6.28 -2.53 2.81
CA LEU A 23 5.19 -2.09 1.95
C LEU A 23 5.68 -1.14 0.86
N VAL A 24 6.58 -0.20 1.17
CA VAL A 24 7.18 0.69 0.17
C VAL A 24 7.94 -0.11 -0.88
N ILE A 25 8.76 -1.08 -0.46
CA ILE A 25 9.53 -1.94 -1.37
C ILE A 25 8.58 -2.77 -2.24
N ILE A 26 7.60 -3.43 -1.65
CA ILE A 26 6.64 -4.28 -2.37
C ILE A 26 5.89 -3.47 -3.43
N ASN A 27 5.33 -2.31 -3.05
CA ASN A 27 4.59 -1.44 -3.99
C ASN A 27 5.50 -0.94 -5.13
N THR A 28 6.73 -0.56 -4.82
CA THR A 28 7.72 -0.14 -5.82
C THR A 28 8.04 -1.27 -6.80
N LEU A 29 8.29 -2.48 -6.29
CA LEU A 29 8.58 -3.64 -7.14
C LEU A 29 7.37 -4.04 -8.01
N VAL A 30 6.16 -4.01 -7.45
CA VAL A 30 4.92 -4.28 -8.21
C VAL A 30 4.74 -3.25 -9.32
N TYR A 31 4.95 -1.97 -9.05
CA TYR A 31 4.85 -0.93 -10.08
C TYR A 31 5.90 -1.12 -11.18
N LEU A 32 7.16 -1.35 -10.83
CA LEU A 32 8.22 -1.61 -11.83
C LEU A 32 7.86 -2.83 -12.71
N ALA A 33 7.37 -3.91 -12.11
CA ALA A 33 6.97 -5.12 -12.84
C ALA A 33 5.73 -4.92 -13.71
N THR A 34 4.82 -4.01 -13.35
CA THR A 34 3.55 -3.81 -14.06
C THR A 34 3.57 -2.65 -15.05
N SER A 35 4.61 -1.81 -15.03
CA SER A 35 4.77 -0.64 -15.91
C SER A 35 5.96 -0.72 -16.87
N TYR A 36 6.77 -1.81 -16.84
CA TYR A 36 7.98 -1.91 -17.66
C TYR A 36 7.71 -1.78 -19.17
N GLU A 37 6.57 -2.28 -19.65
CA GLU A 37 6.17 -2.20 -21.07
C GLU A 37 5.94 -0.74 -21.52
N ASN A 38 5.62 0.14 -20.57
CA ASN A 38 5.32 1.55 -20.78
C ASN A 38 6.43 2.46 -20.25
N MET A 39 7.69 2.00 -20.26
CA MET A 39 8.86 2.76 -19.80
C MET A 39 8.71 3.31 -18.37
N PHE A 40 7.98 2.60 -17.51
CA PHE A 40 7.72 2.97 -16.11
C PHE A 40 6.90 4.25 -15.90
N LEU A 41 6.24 4.78 -16.94
CA LEU A 41 5.38 5.97 -16.82
C LEU A 41 3.97 5.62 -16.36
N GLU A 42 3.43 4.50 -16.85
CA GLU A 42 2.07 4.04 -16.59
C GLU A 42 2.00 2.51 -16.48
N VAL A 43 1.05 1.98 -15.70
CA VAL A 43 0.79 0.54 -15.65
C VAL A 43 0.24 0.03 -16.99
N SER A 44 0.60 -1.18 -17.42
CA SER A 44 0.06 -1.73 -18.67
C SER A 44 -1.35 -2.29 -18.53
N ASP A 45 -2.16 -2.15 -19.58
CA ASP A 45 -3.57 -2.58 -19.61
C ASP A 45 -3.73 -4.07 -19.26
N LYS A 46 -2.75 -4.89 -19.63
CA LYS A 46 -2.69 -6.32 -19.27
C LYS A 46 -2.75 -6.50 -17.76
N TRP A 47 -1.93 -5.80 -17.00
CA TRP A 47 -1.87 -5.92 -15.54
C TRP A 47 -3.10 -5.33 -14.86
N VAL A 48 -3.63 -4.24 -15.39
CA VAL A 48 -4.93 -3.67 -14.97
C VAL A 48 -6.04 -4.69 -15.15
N GLY A 49 -6.16 -5.28 -16.34
CA GLY A 49 -7.18 -6.29 -16.65
C GLY A 49 -7.11 -7.54 -15.77
N MET A 50 -5.91 -7.91 -15.29
CA MET A 50 -5.71 -9.07 -14.43
C MET A 50 -5.93 -8.79 -12.93
N PHE A 51 -5.50 -7.64 -12.42
CA PHE A 51 -5.35 -7.40 -10.97
C PHE A 51 -6.14 -6.22 -10.41
N ALA A 52 -6.65 -5.31 -11.25
CA ALA A 52 -7.48 -4.23 -10.76
C ALA A 52 -8.81 -4.77 -10.21
N PHE A 53 -9.30 -4.10 -9.17
CA PHE A 53 -10.62 -4.38 -8.62
C PHE A 53 -11.69 -3.89 -9.58
N VAL A 54 -12.65 -4.76 -9.88
CA VAL A 54 -13.80 -4.47 -10.75
C VAL A 54 -15.07 -4.87 -9.99
N PRO A 55 -15.93 -3.93 -9.57
CA PRO A 55 -17.10 -4.23 -8.75
C PRO A 55 -18.03 -5.29 -9.36
N ALA A 56 -18.15 -5.32 -10.70
CA ALA A 56 -18.95 -6.31 -11.42
C ALA A 56 -18.49 -7.77 -11.22
N TYR A 57 -17.25 -7.99 -10.78
CA TYR A 57 -16.70 -9.32 -10.51
C TYR A 57 -16.74 -9.70 -9.02
N PHE A 58 -17.26 -8.85 -8.14
CA PHE A 58 -17.27 -9.11 -6.70
C PHE A 58 -18.05 -10.37 -6.31
N ALA A 59 -19.17 -10.65 -6.99
CA ALA A 59 -19.99 -11.83 -6.74
C ALA A 59 -19.38 -13.14 -7.27
N LYS A 60 -18.20 -13.08 -7.91
CA LYS A 60 -17.52 -14.22 -8.53
C LYS A 60 -16.31 -14.63 -7.67
N PRO A 61 -16.37 -15.76 -6.95
CA PRO A 61 -15.32 -16.17 -6.02
C PRO A 61 -13.92 -16.22 -6.64
N GLU A 62 -13.82 -16.63 -7.90
CA GLU A 62 -12.58 -16.70 -8.68
C GLU A 62 -11.91 -15.35 -8.90
N HIS A 63 -12.61 -14.22 -8.67
CA HIS A 63 -12.10 -12.87 -8.83
C HIS A 63 -11.85 -12.14 -7.51
N LEU A 64 -12.12 -12.76 -6.35
CA LEU A 64 -11.95 -12.12 -5.04
C LEU A 64 -10.49 -11.74 -4.73
N TYR A 65 -9.52 -12.40 -5.36
CA TYR A 65 -8.10 -12.02 -5.25
C TYR A 65 -7.85 -10.56 -5.67
N ARG A 66 -8.71 -10.00 -6.53
CA ARG A 66 -8.61 -8.62 -7.03
C ARG A 66 -8.82 -7.58 -5.95
N LEU A 67 -9.54 -7.91 -4.87
CA LEU A 67 -9.68 -7.03 -3.69
C LEU A 67 -8.34 -6.78 -3.01
N PHE A 68 -7.48 -7.79 -2.99
CA PHE A 68 -6.15 -7.69 -2.38
C PHE A 68 -5.12 -7.18 -3.38
N THR A 69 -5.12 -7.67 -4.62
CA THR A 69 -4.09 -7.27 -5.59
C THR A 69 -4.23 -5.81 -6.03
N SER A 70 -5.44 -5.26 -6.06
CA SER A 70 -5.67 -3.84 -6.39
C SER A 70 -4.98 -2.89 -5.42
N MET A 71 -4.81 -3.29 -4.15
CA MET A 71 -4.16 -2.48 -3.12
C MET A 71 -2.70 -2.12 -3.45
N PHE A 72 -2.06 -2.89 -4.33
CA PHE A 72 -0.66 -2.70 -4.71
C PHE A 72 -0.48 -2.15 -6.13
N LEU A 73 -1.56 -2.04 -6.90
CA LEU A 73 -1.52 -1.59 -8.28
C LEU A 73 -1.59 -0.06 -8.36
N HIS A 74 -0.66 0.56 -9.09
CA HIS A 74 -0.59 2.02 -9.20
C HIS A 74 -0.64 2.43 -10.67
N ALA A 75 -1.52 3.38 -11.00
CA ALA A 75 -1.80 3.77 -12.39
C ALA A 75 -0.61 4.42 -13.12
N ASN A 76 0.16 5.26 -12.45
CA ASN A 76 1.24 6.03 -13.07
C ASN A 76 2.30 6.45 -12.06
N LEU A 77 3.39 7.02 -12.59
CA LEU A 77 4.59 7.36 -11.82
C LEU A 77 4.30 8.38 -10.72
N ALA A 78 3.49 9.41 -11.01
CA ALA A 78 3.11 10.41 -10.02
C ALA A 78 2.29 9.77 -8.89
N HIS A 79 1.33 8.90 -9.23
CA HIS A 79 0.47 8.23 -8.27
C HIS A 79 1.29 7.36 -7.29
N ILE A 80 2.22 6.54 -7.78
CA ILE A 80 3.09 5.76 -6.88
C ILE A 80 4.02 6.65 -6.07
N PHE A 81 4.63 7.67 -6.69
CA PHE A 81 5.56 8.56 -6.00
C PHE A 81 4.92 9.21 -4.76
N PHE A 82 3.75 9.81 -4.92
CA PHE A 82 3.06 10.47 -3.81
C PHE A 82 2.53 9.47 -2.78
N ASN A 83 2.08 8.27 -3.20
CA ASN A 83 1.69 7.23 -2.25
C ASN A 83 2.87 6.74 -1.42
N MET A 84 4.04 6.51 -2.01
CA MET A 84 5.22 6.05 -1.28
C MET A 84 5.77 7.15 -0.37
N LEU A 85 5.74 8.41 -0.81
CA LEU A 85 6.09 9.56 0.03
C LEU A 85 5.18 9.65 1.25
N PHE A 86 3.86 9.52 1.06
CA PHE A 86 2.89 9.52 2.15
C PHE A 86 3.08 8.31 3.07
N LEU A 87 3.14 7.11 2.51
CA LEU A 87 3.30 5.86 3.26
C LEU A 87 4.59 5.87 4.07
N TYR A 88 5.71 6.32 3.51
CA TYR A 88 6.98 6.41 4.24
C TYR A 88 6.93 7.48 5.33
N THR A 89 6.36 8.65 5.07
CA THR A 89 6.36 9.76 6.04
C THR A 89 5.40 9.48 7.20
N PHE A 90 4.16 9.11 6.90
CA PHE A 90 3.12 8.92 7.91
C PHE A 90 3.09 7.49 8.47
N GLY A 91 3.31 6.48 7.62
CA GLY A 91 3.27 5.08 8.01
C GLY A 91 4.31 4.75 9.09
N LYS A 92 5.50 5.35 9.04
CA LYS A 92 6.51 5.21 10.11
C LYS A 92 5.99 5.64 11.47
N GLY A 93 5.29 6.78 11.53
CA GLY A 93 4.74 7.30 12.78
C GLY A 93 3.61 6.41 13.30
N VAL A 94 2.71 5.98 12.41
CA VAL A 94 1.62 5.07 12.77
C VAL A 94 2.16 3.72 13.25
N GLU A 95 3.16 3.15 12.56
CA GLU A 95 3.81 1.90 12.94
C GLU A 95 4.53 2.01 14.29
N ALA A 96 5.20 3.12 14.57
CA ALA A 96 5.85 3.36 15.85
C ALA A 96 4.86 3.38 17.02
N VAL A 97 3.68 3.98 16.82
CA VAL A 97 2.64 4.08 17.87
C VAL A 97 1.85 2.79 18.05
N LEU A 98 1.48 2.11 16.96
CA LEU A 98 0.64 0.91 17.01
C LEU A 98 1.44 -0.39 17.17
N GLY A 99 2.71 -0.38 16.78
CA GLY A 99 3.53 -1.57 16.57
C GLY A 99 3.24 -2.25 15.22
N SER A 100 4.26 -2.88 14.65
CA SER A 100 4.27 -3.48 13.30
C SER A 100 3.08 -4.40 13.00
N ARG A 101 2.70 -5.29 13.93
CA ARG A 101 1.59 -6.24 13.70
C ARG A 101 0.24 -5.54 13.56
N ARG A 102 -0.07 -4.59 14.44
CA ARG A 102 -1.35 -3.86 14.42
C ARG A 102 -1.41 -2.91 13.24
N TYR A 103 -0.28 -2.28 12.92
CA TYR A 103 -0.16 -1.45 11.73
C TYR A 103 -0.41 -2.24 10.44
N LEU A 104 0.17 -3.45 10.29
CA LEU A 104 -0.08 -4.29 9.12
C LEU A 104 -1.57 -4.66 8.98
N VAL A 105 -2.22 -5.07 10.08
CA VAL A 105 -3.66 -5.38 10.06
C VAL A 105 -4.47 -4.15 9.68
N LEU A 106 -4.14 -2.98 10.24
CA LEU A 106 -4.80 -1.72 9.89
C LEU A 106 -4.67 -1.41 8.40
N TYR A 107 -3.46 -1.53 7.83
CA TYR A 107 -3.20 -1.30 6.41
C TYR A 107 -4.01 -2.23 5.50
N LEU A 108 -4.06 -3.52 5.84
CA LEU A 108 -4.79 -4.51 5.03
C LEU A 108 -6.30 -4.28 5.11
N LEU A 109 -6.85 -4.06 6.30
CA LEU A 109 -8.28 -3.83 6.47
C LEU A 109 -8.71 -2.51 5.84
N SER A 110 -7.92 -1.43 5.95
CA SER A 110 -8.25 -0.15 5.35
C SER A 110 -8.31 -0.23 3.83
N GLY A 111 -7.36 -0.93 3.18
CA GLY A 111 -7.37 -1.07 1.72
C GLY A 111 -8.54 -1.93 1.21
N ILE A 112 -8.89 -2.99 1.93
CA ILE A 112 -10.08 -3.80 1.60
C ILE A 112 -11.34 -2.96 1.75
N LEU A 113 -11.49 -2.23 2.85
CA LEU A 113 -12.67 -1.39 3.10
C LEU A 113 -12.78 -0.23 2.10
N ALA A 114 -11.65 0.37 1.72
CA ALA A 114 -11.61 1.42 0.71
C ALA A 114 -12.10 0.96 -0.66
N SER A 115 -12.01 -0.33 -0.99
CA SER A 115 -12.52 -0.88 -2.25
C SER A 115 -14.05 -0.85 -2.37
N PHE A 116 -14.77 -0.53 -1.29
CA PHE A 116 -16.24 -0.45 -1.26
C PHE A 116 -16.79 0.98 -1.36
N PHE A 117 -15.93 2.01 -1.46
CA PHE A 117 -16.31 3.43 -1.58
C PHE A 117 -15.75 4.03 -2.87
#